data_AF-A0A1F4AWQ5-F1
#
_entry.id   AF-A0A1F4AWQ5-F1
#
_cell.length_a   1.000
_cell.length_b   1.000
_cell.length_c   1.000
_cell.angle_alpha   90.00
_cell.angle_beta   90.00
_cell.angle_gamma   90.00
#
_symmetry.space_group_name_H-M   'P 1'
#
loop_
_entity.id
_entity.type
_entity.pdbx_description
1 polymer ?
#
loop_
_entity_poly.entity_id
_entity_poly.type
_entity_poly.pdbx_seq_one_letter_code
_entity_poly.pdbx_strand_id
1 'polypeptide(L)'
;MKMRDMVVLMLLSVLGAAPQTAAERLIELKDGGTLLVRTDGNMVHRDARGRRVAMRDGEPMEAWDGFRHVMKNDSAWRQIIKQQSLNPMS
;
A
#
# COMPACT_ATOMS: atom_id res chain seq x y z
N MET A 1 -56.83 -26.97 10.91
CA MET A 1 -55.57 -26.95 10.14
C MET A 1 -54.41 -27.06 11.12
N LYS A 2 -53.45 -27.94 10.84
CA LYS A 2 -52.40 -28.39 11.78
C LYS A 2 -51.17 -27.51 11.56
N MET A 3 -50.85 -26.66 12.53
CA MET A 3 -49.78 -25.65 12.49
C MET A 3 -48.42 -26.31 12.75
N ARG A 4 -48.11 -27.29 11.91
CA ARG A 4 -46.75 -27.77 11.68
C ARG A 4 -46.14 -26.73 10.73
N ASP A 5 -44.86 -26.46 10.87
CA ASP A 5 -44.06 -25.77 9.85
C ASP A 5 -44.15 -24.22 9.86
N MET A 6 -43.70 -23.60 10.95
CA MET A 6 -43.22 -22.20 10.87
C MET A 6 -42.01 -21.96 11.77
N VAL A 7 -40.99 -22.79 11.62
CA VAL A 7 -39.64 -22.48 12.09
C VAL A 7 -38.98 -21.61 11.01
N VAL A 8 -39.13 -20.29 11.13
CA VAL A 8 -38.39 -19.33 10.31
C VAL A 8 -36.95 -19.33 10.80
N LEU A 9 -36.13 -20.18 10.18
CA LEU A 9 -34.69 -20.26 10.40
C LEU A 9 -34.03 -19.06 9.69
N MET A 10 -33.89 -17.93 10.40
CA MET A 10 -33.06 -16.81 9.93
C MET A 10 -31.60 -17.26 9.92
N LEU A 11 -31.09 -17.60 8.73
CA LEU A 11 -29.66 -17.82 8.49
C LEU A 11 -28.94 -16.48 8.54
N LEU A 12 -28.26 -16.22 9.65
CA LEU A 12 -27.33 -15.10 9.79
C LEU A 12 -26.06 -15.43 8.98
N SER A 13 -25.98 -14.95 7.75
CA SER A 13 -24.77 -15.08 6.93
C SER A 13 -23.66 -14.22 7.53
N VAL A 14 -22.71 -14.85 8.23
CA VAL A 14 -21.46 -14.22 8.63
C VAL A 14 -20.64 -13.99 7.37
N LEU A 15 -20.53 -12.74 6.92
CA LEU A 15 -19.52 -12.34 5.94
C LEU A 15 -18.14 -12.47 6.62
N GLY A 16 -17.43 -13.55 6.34
CA GLY A 16 -16.04 -13.70 6.73
C GLY A 16 -15.19 -12.66 6.00
N ALA A 17 -14.68 -11.67 6.73
CA ALA A 17 -13.61 -10.82 6.23
C ALA A 17 -12.36 -11.68 6.04
N ALA A 18 -12.12 -12.14 4.82
CA ALA A 18 -10.88 -12.83 4.50
C ALA A 18 -9.70 -11.87 4.77
N PRO A 19 -8.60 -12.34 5.40
CA PRO A 19 -7.42 -11.53 5.55
C PRO A 19 -6.93 -11.17 4.15
N GLN A 20 -6.91 -9.87 3.83
CA GLN A 20 -6.26 -9.37 2.63
C GLN A 20 -4.78 -9.70 2.78
N THR A 21 -4.34 -10.78 2.15
CA THR A 21 -2.92 -11.11 2.02
C THR A 21 -2.25 -9.89 1.38
N ALA A 22 -1.22 -9.36 2.03
CA ALA A 22 -0.50 -8.20 1.54
C ALA A 22 0.05 -8.55 0.16
N ALA A 23 -0.58 -8.06 -0.91
CA ALA A 23 -0.10 -8.26 -2.27
C ALA A 23 1.11 -7.37 -2.52
N GLU A 24 2.04 -7.84 -3.35
CA GLU A 24 3.12 -6.98 -3.85
C GLU A 24 2.52 -5.77 -4.57
N ARG A 25 3.12 -4.60 -4.36
CA ARG A 25 2.64 -3.34 -4.93
C ARG A 25 3.71 -2.74 -5.82
N LEU A 26 3.40 -2.57 -7.10
CA LEU A 26 4.22 -1.81 -8.04
C LEU A 26 3.77 -0.34 -8.02
N ILE A 27 4.71 0.58 -7.84
CA ILE A 27 4.48 2.02 -7.80
C ILE A 27 5.28 2.66 -8.93
N GLU A 28 4.61 3.46 -9.76
CA GLU A 28 5.26 4.23 -10.82
C GLU A 28 5.81 5.54 -10.27
N LEU A 29 7.06 5.83 -10.60
CA LEU A 29 7.78 7.02 -10.16
C LEU A 29 7.77 8.10 -11.24
N LYS A 30 7.85 9.37 -10.81
CA LYS A 30 7.86 10.52 -11.72
C LYS A 30 9.11 10.60 -12.61
N ASP A 31 10.21 10.00 -12.18
CA ASP A 31 11.43 9.89 -12.97
C ASP A 31 11.35 8.80 -14.07
N GLY A 32 10.20 8.14 -14.21
CA GLY A 32 9.94 7.04 -15.13
C GLY A 32 10.37 5.67 -14.60
N GLY A 33 10.96 5.61 -13.40
CA GLY A 33 11.28 4.39 -12.71
C GLY A 33 10.07 3.70 -12.05
N THR A 34 10.34 2.59 -11.38
CA THR A 34 9.34 1.83 -10.62
C THR A 34 9.87 1.37 -9.29
N LEU A 35 9.00 1.39 -8.27
CA LEU A 35 9.27 0.88 -6.94
C LEU A 35 8.33 -0.31 -6.65
N LEU A 36 8.89 -1.51 -6.56
CA LEU A 36 8.16 -2.71 -6.15
C LEU A 36 8.29 -2.89 -4.64
N VAL A 37 7.18 -2.81 -3.91
CA VAL A 37 7.07 -3.12 -2.49
C VAL A 37 6.57 -4.55 -2.34
N ARG A 38 7.41 -5.42 -1.80
CA ARG A 38 7.11 -6.84 -1.60
C ARG A 38 6.32 -7.08 -0.32
N THR A 39 5.80 -8.29 -0.18
CA THR A 39 4.98 -8.72 0.96
C THR A 39 5.77 -8.80 2.27
N ASP A 40 7.10 -9.00 2.17
CA ASP A 40 8.07 -8.98 3.28
C ASP A 40 8.48 -7.55 3.70
N GLY A 41 7.95 -6.53 3.02
CA GLY A 41 8.34 -5.14 3.22
C GLY A 41 9.65 -4.75 2.55
N ASN A 42 10.30 -5.63 1.78
CA ASN A 42 11.48 -5.26 1.01
C ASN A 42 11.07 -4.45 -0.23
N MET A 43 11.99 -3.62 -0.73
CA MET A 43 11.76 -2.79 -1.90
C MET A 43 12.76 -3.07 -3.01
N VAL A 44 12.28 -2.96 -4.25
CA VAL A 44 13.13 -2.99 -5.45
C VAL A 44 12.84 -1.74 -6.26
N HIS A 45 13.85 -0.88 -6.40
CA HIS A 45 13.79 0.29 -7.26
C HIS A 45 14.44 -0.03 -8.62
N ARG A 46 13.74 0.27 -9.70
CA ARG A 46 14.25 0.23 -11.07
C ARG A 46 14.16 1.60 -11.72
N ASP A 47 15.19 1.99 -12.47
CA ASP A 47 15.16 3.21 -13.28
C ASP A 47 14.21 3.08 -14.48
N ALA A 48 14.04 4.16 -15.25
CA ALA A 48 13.23 4.19 -16.47
C ALA A 48 13.66 3.20 -17.57
N ARG A 49 14.87 2.63 -17.47
CA ARG A 49 15.38 1.58 -18.37
C ARG A 49 15.15 0.17 -17.80
N GLY A 50 14.45 0.05 -16.69
CA GLY A 50 14.17 -1.20 -16.00
C GLY A 50 15.36 -1.78 -15.22
N ARG A 51 16.46 -1.04 -15.09
CA ARG A 51 17.67 -1.49 -14.38
C ARG A 51 17.50 -1.26 -12.90
N ARG A 52 17.88 -2.25 -12.09
CA ARG A 52 17.85 -2.12 -10.63
C ARG A 52 18.85 -1.05 -10.19
N VAL A 53 18.39 -0.11 -9.39
CA VAL A 53 19.20 0.97 -8.82
C VAL A 53 19.17 0.90 -7.30
N ALA A 54 20.28 1.32 -6.67
CA ALA A 54 20.35 1.41 -5.23
C ALA A 54 19.40 2.52 -4.74
N MET A 55 18.56 2.19 -3.76
CA MET A 55 17.80 3.19 -3.03
C MET A 55 18.74 3.84 -2.02
N ARG A 56 18.77 5.17 -1.99
CA ARG A 56 19.56 5.92 -1.02
C ARG A 56 18.73 6.17 0.24
N ASP A 57 19.34 5.98 1.39
CA ASP A 57 18.71 6.21 2.69
C ASP A 57 18.28 7.69 2.81
N GLY A 58 17.03 7.91 3.20
CA GLY A 58 16.47 9.26 3.33
C GLY A 58 16.14 9.98 2.02
N GLU A 59 16.50 9.44 0.85
CA GLU A 59 16.19 10.07 -0.44
C GLU A 59 14.73 9.77 -0.84
N PRO A 60 13.89 10.80 -1.04
CA PRO A 60 12.49 10.60 -1.42
C PRO A 60 12.35 10.21 -2.89
N MET A 61 11.63 9.12 -3.13
CA MET A 61 11.16 8.70 -4.44
C MET A 61 9.75 9.25 -4.66
N GLU A 62 9.59 10.18 -5.60
CA GLU A 62 8.28 10.77 -5.91
C GLU A 62 7.47 9.84 -6.82
N ALA A 63 6.32 9.41 -6.34
CA ALA A 63 5.39 8.60 -7.11
C ALA A 63 4.29 9.44 -7.77
N TRP A 64 3.67 8.88 -8.81
CA TRP A 64 2.52 9.49 -9.49
C TRP A 64 1.24 9.48 -8.65
N ASP A 65 1.18 8.63 -7.63
CA ASP A 65 0.06 8.54 -6.69
C ASP A 65 0.01 9.71 -5.68
N GLY A 66 0.94 10.67 -5.78
CA GLY A 66 1.03 11.83 -4.91
C GLY A 66 1.79 11.58 -3.60
N PHE A 67 2.29 10.37 -3.38
CA PHE A 67 3.09 10.03 -2.21
C PHE A 67 4.60 10.07 -2.52
N ARG A 68 5.40 10.29 -1.47
CA ARG A 68 6.84 10.10 -1.50
C ARG A 68 7.20 8.86 -0.71
N HIS A 69 7.98 7.97 -1.32
CA HIS A 69 8.49 6.76 -0.69
C HIS A 69 9.93 6.96 -0.26
N VAL A 70 10.33 6.47 0.91
CA VAL A 70 11.68 6.67 1.45
C VAL A 70 12.20 5.33 2.00
N MET A 71 13.48 5.05 1.77
CA MET A 71 14.19 3.99 2.48
C MET A 71 14.80 4.55 3.75
N LYS A 72 14.62 3.89 4.90
CA LYS A 72 15.23 4.31 6.16
C LYS A 72 15.72 3.11 6.97
N ASN A 73 16.97 3.12 7.40
CA ASN A 73 17.59 2.06 8.23
C ASN A 73 17.40 0.65 7.62
N ASP A 74 17.71 0.50 6.33
CA ASP A 74 17.58 -0.77 5.59
C ASP A 74 16.17 -1.39 5.56
N SER A 75 15.15 -0.63 5.95
CA SER A 75 13.76 -1.05 5.97
C SER A 75 12.93 -0.13 5.06
N ALA A 76 11.86 -0.66 4.47
CA ALA A 76 10.91 0.16 3.73
C ALA A 76 10.02 0.92 4.69
N TRP A 77 10.15 2.24 4.67
CA TRP A 77 9.26 3.10 5.43
C TRP A 77 8.33 3.82 4.45
N ARG A 78 7.04 3.47 4.50
CA ARG A 78 6.02 4.29 3.83
C ARG A 78 5.81 5.54 4.68
N GLN A 79 6.53 6.61 4.37
CA GLN A 79 6.18 7.91 4.92
C GLN A 79 4.93 8.41 4.20
N ILE A 80 3.76 8.27 4.83
CA ILE A 80 2.55 8.97 4.41
C ILE A 80 2.78 10.44 4.70
N ILE A 81 3.32 11.20 3.75
CA ILE A 81 3.17 12.65 3.81
C ILE A 81 1.73 12.92 3.39
N LYS A 82 0.84 13.02 4.39
CA LYS A 82 -0.44 13.69 4.21
C LYS A 82 -0.10 15.06 3.61
N GLN A 83 -0.62 15.38 2.42
CA GLN A 83 -0.64 16.77 1.97
C GLN A 83 -1.45 17.56 2.99
N GLN A 84 -0.77 18.12 3.98
CA GLN A 84 -1.22 19.26 4.73
C GLN A 84 -0.08 20.26 4.66
N SER A 85 -0.37 21.38 4.03
CA SER A 85 0.37 22.62 4.20
C SER A 85 0.72 22.81 5.68
N LEU A 86 1.99 22.64 6.03
CA LEU A 86 2.54 23.36 7.17
C LEU A 86 3.34 24.52 6.58
N ASN A 87 2.59 25.53 6.16
CA ASN A 87 3.07 26.88 6.17
C ASN A 87 2.76 27.43 7.58
N PRO A 88 3.70 27.49 8.52
CA PRO A 88 3.61 28.50 9.56
C PRO A 88 4.06 29.82 8.93
N MET A 89 3.15 30.49 8.22
CA MET A 89 3.30 31.92 8.00
C MET A 89 2.78 32.64 9.25
N SER A 90 3.63 33.56 9.73
CA SER A 90 3.53 34.42 10.91
C SER A 90 4.13 33.86 12.19
#